data_AF-A0A3D3H269-F1
#
_entry.id   AF-A0A3D3H269-F1
#
_cell.length_a   1.000
_cell.length_b   1.000
_cell.length_c   1.000
_cell.angle_alpha   90.00
_cell.angle_beta   90.00
_cell.angle_gamma   90.00
#
_symmetry.space_group_name_H-M   'P 1'
#
loop_
_entity.id
_entity.type
_entity.pdbx_description
1 polymer ?
#
loop_
_entity_poly.entity_id
_entity_poly.type
_entity_poly.pdbx_seq_one_letter_code
_entity_poly.pdbx_strand_id
1 'polypeptide(L)'
;MLLRFLFIIFLFAFSTPVVKAVPVSEAVAGRVVLNDTRPVNGEVKFNHVCFDTPFLVEPLIFSMPTTELNNHRMALRIKNVTKEGFDIAQVESQENANNKADGNQAETIDFLAIVPGDYTLNGGAKMVVSSKETKLIQGRNFSTVGTIGWETISIGPFSTTPAIIASIQTMINEPDDDGPNSPFPKSEPFLTTTIKDVTNTEFKIALEIAETETGEVIAKEKIGYIAITPGQEGSLTSDITYQSFRTLSNIRGINFCRNVFFESSYSSVPLVIASQNTRNGVDGGWLKQCLRPTGSRVKFSIVEDGDKDMDLIHVSELAGGLALGGTFKDFTNNCPIIDHYQIEHNGNGLTCSPETITIKACTNSVCSPLSSEAVSLDFQSDGITKEALTFTGSTTISLSQTTADILTLGIINETIP
;
A
#
# COMPACT_ATOMS: atom_id res chain seq x y z
N MET A 1 36.43 -68.88 31.30
CA MET A 1 35.71 -68.42 30.09
C MET A 1 34.97 -67.15 30.48
N LEU A 2 35.59 -65.98 30.25
CA LEU A 2 35.04 -64.67 30.64
C LEU A 2 34.06 -64.20 29.55
N LEU A 3 32.78 -64.05 29.89
CA LEU A 3 31.75 -63.56 28.99
C LEU A 3 31.64 -62.03 29.15
N ARG A 4 32.13 -61.26 28.17
CA ARG A 4 31.95 -59.79 28.11
C ARG A 4 30.58 -59.47 27.50
N PHE A 5 29.71 -58.81 28.27
CA PHE A 5 28.47 -58.22 27.76
C PHE A 5 28.79 -56.90 27.04
N LEU A 6 28.34 -56.79 25.78
CA LEU A 6 28.37 -55.55 25.01
C LEU A 6 27.00 -54.88 25.13
N PHE A 7 26.91 -53.79 25.90
CA PHE A 7 25.71 -52.94 25.95
C PHE A 7 25.79 -51.92 24.81
N ILE A 8 24.93 -52.07 23.80
CA ILE A 8 24.76 -51.08 22.73
C ILE A 8 23.70 -50.08 23.19
N ILE A 9 24.12 -48.84 23.47
CA ILE A 9 23.21 -47.73 23.77
C ILE A 9 22.78 -47.13 22.42
N PHE A 10 21.50 -47.29 22.06
CA PHE A 10 20.89 -46.55 20.95
C PHE A 10 20.58 -45.13 21.43
N LEU A 11 21.35 -44.15 20.94
CA LEU A 11 21.05 -42.74 21.11
C LEU A 11 19.97 -42.35 20.08
N PHE A 12 18.71 -42.23 20.50
CA PHE A 12 17.67 -41.61 19.69
C PHE A 12 17.83 -40.09 19.75
N ALA A 13 18.32 -39.49 18.66
CA ALA A 13 18.28 -38.05 18.48
C ALA A 13 16.83 -37.63 18.22
N PHE A 14 16.15 -37.11 19.25
CA PHE A 14 14.89 -36.39 19.05
C PHE A 14 15.21 -35.03 18.43
N SER A 15 14.97 -34.86 17.13
CA SER A 15 14.89 -33.52 16.54
C SER A 15 13.62 -32.87 17.08
N THR A 16 13.75 -31.88 17.96
CA THR A 16 12.64 -30.98 18.26
C THR A 16 12.23 -30.28 16.97
N PRO A 17 10.94 -30.29 16.56
CA PRO A 17 10.52 -29.47 15.45
C PRO A 17 10.78 -28.02 15.82
N VAL A 18 11.61 -27.34 15.04
CA VAL A 18 11.72 -25.88 15.11
C VAL A 18 10.34 -25.36 14.71
N VAL A 19 9.58 -24.87 15.69
CA VAL A 19 8.37 -24.08 15.43
C VAL A 19 8.87 -22.82 14.73
N LYS A 20 8.78 -22.80 13.40
CA LYS A 20 9.00 -21.58 12.62
C LYS A 20 7.97 -20.58 13.16
N ALA A 21 8.42 -19.50 13.79
CA ALA A 21 7.54 -18.41 14.18
C ALA A 21 6.75 -18.01 12.94
N VAL A 22 5.42 -18.01 13.04
CA VAL A 22 4.59 -17.48 11.95
C VAL A 22 4.94 -15.99 11.86
N PRO A 23 5.49 -15.51 10.73
CA PRO A 23 5.78 -14.09 10.62
C PRO A 23 4.45 -13.34 10.76
N VAL A 24 4.37 -12.44 11.73
CA VAL A 24 3.30 -11.45 11.78
C VAL A 24 3.44 -10.61 10.52
N SER A 25 2.36 -10.39 9.79
CA SER A 25 2.44 -9.55 8.60
C SER A 25 2.78 -8.12 9.00
N GLU A 26 3.82 -7.55 8.39
CA GLU A 26 4.17 -6.14 8.53
C GLU A 26 3.30 -5.38 7.53
N ALA A 27 2.32 -4.62 8.04
CA ALA A 27 1.33 -3.93 7.24
C ALA A 27 0.86 -2.64 7.90
N VAL A 28 0.61 -1.63 7.08
CA VAL A 28 -0.01 -0.36 7.44
C VAL A 28 -1.24 -0.17 6.57
N ALA A 29 -2.37 0.19 7.16
CA ALA A 29 -3.58 0.51 6.42
C ALA A 29 -4.15 1.85 6.91
N GLY A 30 -4.73 2.60 6.00
CA GLY A 30 -5.18 3.95 6.28
C GLY A 30 -6.08 4.52 5.20
N ARG A 31 -6.40 5.80 5.36
CA ARG A 31 -7.11 6.60 4.37
C ARG A 31 -6.26 7.77 3.94
N VAL A 32 -6.49 8.27 2.73
CA VAL A 32 -5.94 9.55 2.29
C VAL A 32 -7.00 10.29 1.48
N VAL A 33 -7.12 11.59 1.73
CA VAL A 33 -7.95 12.48 0.91
C VAL A 33 -7.09 12.96 -0.26
N LEU A 34 -7.42 12.49 -1.45
CA LEU A 34 -6.67 12.83 -2.65
C LEU A 34 -6.89 14.29 -3.04
N ASN A 35 -5.86 14.91 -3.61
CA ASN A 35 -5.90 16.26 -4.13
C ASN A 35 -6.91 16.34 -5.29
N ASP A 36 -7.57 17.50 -5.41
CA ASP A 36 -8.42 17.80 -6.56
C ASP A 36 -7.56 17.85 -7.82
N THR A 37 -7.95 17.08 -8.83
CA THR A 37 -7.20 16.98 -10.10
C THR A 37 -7.83 17.80 -11.22
N ARG A 38 -8.90 18.55 -10.93
CA ARG A 38 -9.52 19.44 -11.89
C ARG A 38 -8.72 20.72 -12.08
N PRO A 39 -8.71 21.32 -13.29
CA PRO A 39 -7.92 22.52 -13.60
C PRO A 39 -8.50 23.82 -13.01
N VAL A 40 -9.24 23.74 -11.89
CA VAL A 40 -9.94 24.87 -11.26
C VAL A 40 -9.15 25.56 -10.13
N ASN A 41 -8.04 24.98 -9.64
CA ASN A 41 -7.42 25.40 -8.37
C ASN A 41 -5.89 25.63 -8.35
N GLY A 42 -5.17 25.58 -9.49
CA GLY A 42 -3.70 25.69 -9.52
C GLY A 42 -3.00 24.32 -9.61
N GLU A 43 -1.75 24.24 -9.13
CA GLU A 43 -0.82 23.08 -9.29
C GLU A 43 -1.48 21.74 -8.89
N VAL A 44 -1.73 20.89 -9.88
CA VAL A 44 -2.29 19.55 -9.66
C VAL A 44 -1.14 18.59 -9.37
N LYS A 45 -1.18 17.93 -8.23
CA LYS A 45 -0.08 17.06 -7.78
C LYS A 45 -0.57 15.82 -7.07
N PHE A 46 0.30 14.81 -7.05
CA PHE A 46 0.14 13.62 -6.24
C PHE A 46 0.01 13.95 -4.76
N ASN A 47 -0.68 13.07 -4.04
CA ASN A 47 -0.58 13.00 -2.60
C ASN A 47 0.62 12.16 -2.23
N HIS A 48 1.40 12.62 -1.25
CA HIS A 48 2.45 11.81 -0.66
C HIS A 48 1.93 11.24 0.66
N VAL A 49 2.00 9.91 0.79
CA VAL A 49 1.68 9.19 2.03
C VAL A 49 2.99 8.71 2.63
N CYS A 50 3.32 9.20 3.82
CA CYS A 50 4.44 8.73 4.63
C CYS A 50 3.95 7.76 5.70
N PHE A 51 4.78 6.77 6.00
CA PHE A 51 4.58 5.84 7.10
C PHE A 51 5.26 6.37 8.36
N ASP A 52 4.51 6.44 9.45
CA ASP A 52 5.01 6.90 10.76
C ASP A 52 6.17 6.05 11.29
N THR A 53 6.28 4.81 10.80
CA THR A 53 7.41 3.93 11.04
C THR A 53 7.79 3.32 9.69
N PRO A 54 9.01 3.57 9.19
CA PRO A 54 9.45 2.99 7.94
C PRO A 54 9.43 1.47 7.97
N PHE A 55 9.05 0.85 6.87
CA PHE A 55 9.10 -0.60 6.72
C PHE A 55 10.54 -1.12 6.68
N LEU A 56 10.77 -2.35 7.12
CA LEU A 56 12.09 -3.00 6.95
C LEU A 56 12.38 -3.35 5.49
N VAL A 57 11.32 -3.60 4.71
CA VAL A 57 11.35 -3.97 3.29
C VAL A 57 10.32 -3.11 2.56
N GLU A 58 10.63 -2.67 1.33
CA GLU A 58 9.67 -1.93 0.51
C GLU A 58 8.33 -2.69 0.40
N PRO A 59 7.21 -2.11 0.85
CA PRO A 59 5.91 -2.75 0.79
C PRO A 59 5.32 -2.73 -0.62
N LEU A 60 4.24 -3.47 -0.83
CA LEU A 60 3.34 -3.28 -1.97
C LEU A 60 2.09 -2.54 -1.50
N ILE A 61 1.63 -1.60 -2.33
CA ILE A 61 0.52 -0.70 -2.02
C ILE A 61 -0.72 -1.13 -2.80
N PHE A 62 -1.80 -1.39 -2.08
CA PHE A 62 -3.09 -1.75 -2.64
C PHE A 62 -4.10 -0.67 -2.29
N SER A 63 -4.83 -0.20 -3.29
CA SER A 63 -5.95 0.70 -3.14
C SER A 63 -6.98 0.40 -4.23
N MET A 64 -8.18 0.95 -4.10
CA MET A 64 -9.19 0.85 -5.13
C MET A 64 -9.91 2.19 -5.35
N PRO A 65 -10.29 2.53 -6.59
CA PRO A 65 -11.08 3.72 -6.86
C PRO A 65 -12.32 3.78 -5.98
N THR A 66 -12.48 4.87 -5.25
CA THR A 66 -13.61 5.10 -4.33
C THR A 66 -14.23 6.45 -4.67
N THR A 67 -15.55 6.47 -4.82
CA THR A 67 -16.26 7.68 -5.26
C THR A 67 -17.53 7.90 -4.46
N GLU A 68 -17.74 9.14 -3.99
CA GLU A 68 -18.99 9.54 -3.33
C GLU A 68 -20.17 9.56 -4.32
N LEU A 69 -19.88 9.82 -5.60
CA LEU A 69 -20.87 9.77 -6.69
C LEU A 69 -20.56 8.63 -7.65
N ASN A 70 -21.57 7.81 -7.90
CA ASN A 70 -21.40 6.60 -8.69
C ASN A 70 -21.08 6.87 -10.17
N ASN A 71 -21.32 8.06 -10.73
CA ASN A 71 -21.04 8.37 -12.12
C ASN A 71 -19.58 8.82 -12.40
N HIS A 72 -18.72 8.93 -11.38
CA HIS A 72 -17.30 9.26 -11.56
C HIS A 72 -16.52 8.07 -12.14
N ARG A 73 -15.66 8.31 -13.14
CA ARG A 73 -14.89 7.28 -13.87
C ARG A 73 -13.38 7.31 -13.56
N MET A 74 -13.02 7.62 -12.32
CA MET A 74 -11.62 7.67 -11.93
C MET A 74 -10.98 6.28 -11.81
N ALA A 75 -9.69 6.23 -12.06
CA ALA A 75 -8.77 5.19 -11.65
C ALA A 75 -7.73 5.77 -10.67
N LEU A 76 -6.91 4.90 -10.09
CA LEU A 76 -5.84 5.31 -9.18
C LEU A 76 -4.47 4.99 -9.77
N ARG A 77 -3.50 5.80 -9.37
CA ARG A 77 -2.09 5.63 -9.72
C ARG A 77 -1.19 5.80 -8.52
N ILE A 78 -0.22 4.90 -8.43
CA ILE A 78 0.77 4.86 -7.36
C ILE A 78 2.17 4.90 -8.00
N LYS A 79 3.05 5.73 -7.44
CA LYS A 79 4.48 5.77 -7.80
C LYS A 79 5.34 6.01 -6.57
N ASN A 80 6.66 5.97 -6.76
CA ASN A 80 7.65 6.28 -5.72
C ASN A 80 7.42 5.49 -4.41
N VAL A 81 7.05 4.21 -4.52
CA VAL A 81 6.91 3.33 -3.36
C VAL A 81 8.29 3.09 -2.77
N THR A 82 8.45 3.42 -1.49
CA THR A 82 9.66 3.21 -0.71
C THR A 82 9.30 2.61 0.66
N LYS A 83 10.29 2.40 1.51
CA LYS A 83 10.06 1.99 2.90
C LYS A 83 9.39 3.08 3.75
N GLU A 84 9.49 4.33 3.33
CA GLU A 84 9.03 5.50 4.09
C GLU A 84 7.69 6.02 3.60
N GLY A 85 7.25 5.65 2.40
CA GLY A 85 6.00 6.16 1.85
C GLY A 85 5.79 5.83 0.38
N PHE A 86 4.77 6.45 -0.20
CA PHE A 86 4.44 6.35 -1.62
C PHE A 86 3.66 7.58 -2.08
N ASP A 87 3.66 7.82 -3.40
CA ASP A 87 2.79 8.82 -4.02
C ASP A 87 1.55 8.16 -4.59
N ILE A 88 0.38 8.79 -4.42
CA ILE A 88 -0.88 8.33 -4.99
C ILE A 88 -1.72 9.47 -5.54
N ALA A 89 -2.41 9.22 -6.65
CA ALA A 89 -3.35 10.15 -7.22
C ALA A 89 -4.50 9.46 -7.94
N GLN A 90 -5.53 10.25 -8.20
CA GLN A 90 -6.66 9.91 -9.03
C GLN A 90 -6.43 10.38 -10.47
N VAL A 91 -6.71 9.50 -11.43
CA VAL A 91 -6.54 9.78 -12.85
C VAL A 91 -7.78 9.36 -13.61
N GLU A 92 -7.92 9.86 -14.82
CA GLU A 92 -8.95 9.45 -15.76
C GLU A 92 -8.34 9.23 -17.15
N SER A 93 -9.03 8.46 -17.97
CA SER A 93 -8.69 8.35 -19.38
C SER A 93 -8.98 9.66 -20.11
N GLN A 94 -8.49 9.78 -21.34
CA GLN A 94 -9.10 10.71 -22.28
C GLN A 94 -10.59 10.36 -22.46
N GLU A 95 -11.45 11.37 -22.57
CA GLU A 95 -12.88 11.20 -22.88
C GLU A 95 -13.19 11.88 -24.23
N ASN A 96 -12.70 11.34 -25.35
CA ASN A 96 -12.96 11.92 -26.67
C ASN A 96 -14.45 12.02 -27.01
N ALA A 97 -15.29 11.12 -26.48
CA ALA A 97 -16.74 11.15 -26.64
C ALA A 97 -17.41 12.40 -26.05
N ASN A 98 -16.83 13.02 -25.00
CA ASN A 98 -17.38 14.19 -24.33
C ASN A 98 -16.49 15.44 -24.38
N ASN A 99 -15.25 15.31 -24.88
CA ASN A 99 -14.25 16.37 -24.97
C ASN A 99 -13.92 17.03 -23.61
N LYS A 100 -13.89 16.22 -22.53
CA LYS A 100 -13.96 16.73 -21.16
C LYS A 100 -13.28 15.81 -20.11
N ALA A 101 -12.00 15.51 -20.30
CA ALA A 101 -11.17 15.09 -19.18
C ALA A 101 -10.94 16.32 -18.29
N ASP A 102 -11.82 16.50 -17.32
CA ASP A 102 -11.91 17.68 -16.46
C ASP A 102 -11.13 17.51 -15.15
N GLY A 103 -10.47 16.38 -14.95
CA GLY A 103 -9.95 15.90 -13.68
C GLY A 103 -11.07 15.47 -12.71
N ASN A 104 -10.66 15.05 -11.53
CA ASN A 104 -11.53 14.50 -10.50
C ASN A 104 -11.55 15.40 -9.25
N GLN A 105 -12.72 15.56 -8.62
CA GLN A 105 -12.80 16.21 -7.31
C GLN A 105 -12.03 15.40 -6.26
N ALA A 106 -11.62 16.02 -5.16
CA ALA A 106 -11.00 15.30 -4.04
C ALA A 106 -11.91 14.16 -3.53
N GLU A 107 -11.38 12.93 -3.50
CA GLU A 107 -12.05 11.73 -2.98
C GLU A 107 -11.21 11.13 -1.85
N THR A 108 -11.86 10.47 -0.88
CA THR A 108 -11.14 9.71 0.16
C THR A 108 -10.98 8.27 -0.28
N ILE A 109 -9.73 7.80 -0.33
CA ILE A 109 -9.41 6.42 -0.71
C ILE A 109 -8.82 5.66 0.47
N ASP A 110 -9.12 4.38 0.53
CA ASP A 110 -8.52 3.43 1.47
C ASP A 110 -7.26 2.83 0.82
N PHE A 111 -6.24 2.54 1.62
CA PHE A 111 -5.07 1.80 1.16
C PHE A 111 -4.60 0.75 2.18
N LEU A 112 -3.88 -0.24 1.67
CA LEU A 112 -3.10 -1.23 2.43
C LEU A 112 -1.68 -1.28 1.85
N ALA A 113 -0.69 -0.93 2.68
CA ALA A 113 0.72 -1.21 2.44
C ALA A 113 1.08 -2.50 3.18
N ILE A 114 1.60 -3.49 2.48
CA ILE A 114 1.99 -4.77 3.09
C ILE A 114 3.24 -5.33 2.42
N VAL A 115 4.16 -5.85 3.24
CA VAL A 115 5.42 -6.44 2.75
C VAL A 115 5.12 -7.70 1.91
N PRO A 116 5.87 -7.96 0.82
CA PRO A 116 5.77 -9.22 0.09
C PRO A 116 6.04 -10.45 0.98
N GLY A 117 5.28 -11.52 0.78
CA GLY A 117 5.45 -12.76 1.54
C GLY A 117 4.35 -13.79 1.34
N ASP A 118 4.63 -15.00 1.81
CA ASP A 118 3.67 -16.10 1.94
C ASP A 118 3.23 -16.21 3.41
N TYR A 119 1.97 -15.91 3.68
CA TYR A 119 1.41 -15.86 5.02
C TYR A 119 0.37 -16.97 5.25
N THR A 120 0.40 -17.53 6.46
CA THR A 120 -0.73 -18.23 7.04
C THR A 120 -1.29 -17.32 8.12
N LEU A 121 -2.40 -16.64 7.82
CA LEU A 121 -2.99 -15.66 8.72
C LEU A 121 -3.74 -16.34 9.87
N ASN A 122 -3.95 -15.57 10.94
CA ASN A 122 -4.94 -15.94 11.95
C ASN A 122 -6.31 -16.15 11.26
N GLY A 123 -7.06 -17.16 11.68
CA GLY A 123 -8.27 -17.61 10.95
C GLY A 123 -7.99 -18.63 9.85
N GLY A 124 -6.71 -18.92 9.53
CA GLY A 124 -6.33 -20.00 8.63
C GLY A 124 -6.31 -19.63 7.14
N ALA A 125 -6.50 -18.36 6.80
CA ALA A 125 -6.34 -17.92 5.41
C ALA A 125 -4.88 -18.05 4.96
N LYS A 126 -4.68 -18.67 3.80
CA LYS A 126 -3.42 -18.54 3.06
C LYS A 126 -3.47 -17.22 2.32
N MET A 127 -2.39 -16.45 2.38
CA MET A 127 -2.24 -15.20 1.64
C MET A 127 -0.86 -15.13 1.00
N VAL A 128 -0.81 -14.81 -0.29
CA VAL A 128 0.43 -14.59 -1.05
C VAL A 128 0.44 -13.13 -1.50
N VAL A 129 1.46 -12.38 -1.09
CA VAL A 129 1.68 -10.98 -1.47
C VAL A 129 2.95 -10.93 -2.31
N SER A 130 2.85 -10.54 -3.57
CA SER A 130 4.02 -10.48 -4.48
C SER A 130 3.74 -9.55 -5.65
N SER A 131 4.68 -9.43 -6.59
CA SER A 131 4.54 -8.54 -7.74
C SER A 131 5.02 -9.19 -9.04
N LYS A 132 4.58 -8.62 -10.15
CA LYS A 132 4.99 -9.01 -11.50
C LYS A 132 5.26 -7.76 -12.33
N GLU A 133 6.42 -7.73 -12.97
CA GLU A 133 6.70 -6.74 -14.01
C GLU A 133 6.12 -7.21 -15.36
N THR A 134 5.41 -6.33 -16.05
CA THR A 134 4.90 -6.62 -17.39
C THR A 134 4.72 -5.37 -18.24
N LYS A 135 4.71 -5.56 -19.55
CA LYS A 135 4.28 -4.57 -20.55
C LYS A 135 3.12 -5.10 -21.40
N LEU A 136 2.57 -6.26 -21.00
CA LEU A 136 1.48 -6.88 -21.72
C LEU A 136 0.19 -6.16 -21.38
N ILE A 137 -0.51 -5.73 -22.43
CA ILE A 137 -1.76 -4.98 -22.34
C ILE A 137 -2.95 -5.85 -22.75
N GLN A 138 -4.13 -5.41 -22.32
CA GLN A 138 -5.46 -5.82 -22.77
C GLN A 138 -6.33 -4.57 -22.92
N GLY A 139 -7.36 -4.66 -23.76
CA GLY A 139 -8.27 -3.56 -24.08
C GLY A 139 -8.96 -3.84 -25.40
N ARG A 140 -9.66 -2.85 -25.95
CA ARG A 140 -10.34 -2.94 -27.24
C ARG A 140 -9.45 -2.53 -28.42
N ASN A 141 -8.70 -1.44 -28.26
CA ASN A 141 -7.95 -0.76 -29.34
C ASN A 141 -6.42 -0.81 -29.13
N PHE A 142 -5.85 -2.01 -29.16
CA PHE A 142 -4.48 -2.28 -28.72
C PHE A 142 -3.36 -2.10 -29.75
N SER A 143 -3.66 -1.86 -31.04
CA SER A 143 -2.63 -1.93 -32.11
C SER A 143 -1.57 -0.83 -32.06
N THR A 144 -1.84 0.28 -31.36
CA THR A 144 -0.92 1.43 -31.24
C THR A 144 -0.31 1.55 -29.85
N VAL A 145 -0.99 1.05 -28.81
CA VAL A 145 -0.60 1.29 -27.41
C VAL A 145 0.44 0.30 -26.89
N GLY A 146 0.43 -0.96 -27.30
CA GLY A 146 1.37 -1.93 -26.72
C GLY A 146 1.23 -3.38 -27.20
N THR A 147 1.95 -4.29 -26.53
CA THR A 147 1.92 -5.72 -26.86
C THR A 147 0.77 -6.42 -26.14
N ILE A 148 -0.15 -7.02 -26.89
CA ILE A 148 -1.27 -7.78 -26.31
C ILE A 148 -0.74 -9.08 -25.69
N GLY A 149 -1.14 -9.34 -24.45
CA GLY A 149 -0.90 -10.64 -23.84
C GLY A 149 -1.35 -10.72 -22.40
N TRP A 150 -1.07 -11.86 -21.78
CA TRP A 150 -1.33 -12.11 -20.37
C TRP A 150 -0.08 -12.69 -19.72
N GLU A 151 0.24 -12.22 -18.53
CA GLU A 151 1.14 -12.92 -17.64
C GLU A 151 0.37 -14.02 -16.91
N THR A 152 0.89 -15.24 -16.90
CA THR A 152 0.38 -16.30 -16.01
C THR A 152 1.18 -16.27 -14.70
N ILE A 153 0.48 -16.16 -13.58
CA ILE A 153 1.05 -16.09 -12.24
C ILE A 153 0.73 -17.36 -11.49
N SER A 154 1.74 -18.11 -11.09
CA SER A 154 1.60 -19.27 -10.20
C SER A 154 1.64 -18.83 -8.74
N ILE A 155 0.65 -19.24 -7.95
CA ILE A 155 0.48 -18.84 -6.53
C ILE A 155 0.53 -20.04 -5.57
N GLY A 156 0.95 -21.19 -6.07
CA GLY A 156 0.89 -22.47 -5.39
C GLY A 156 -0.56 -22.89 -5.11
N PRO A 157 -0.79 -24.12 -4.63
CA PRO A 157 -2.14 -24.60 -4.41
C PRO A 157 -2.82 -23.86 -3.25
N PHE A 158 -4.03 -23.39 -3.50
CA PHE A 158 -5.04 -23.00 -2.53
C PHE A 158 -6.07 -24.13 -2.41
N SER A 159 -6.73 -24.23 -1.25
CA SER A 159 -7.82 -25.19 -1.03
C SER A 159 -9.08 -24.83 -1.82
N THR A 160 -9.26 -23.56 -2.16
CA THR A 160 -10.35 -23.00 -2.98
C THR A 160 -9.77 -21.98 -3.96
N THR A 161 -10.57 -21.55 -4.95
CA THR A 161 -10.16 -20.45 -5.83
C THR A 161 -10.00 -19.16 -5.01
N PRO A 162 -8.81 -18.54 -4.97
CA PRO A 162 -8.53 -17.38 -4.15
C PRO A 162 -9.25 -16.12 -4.67
N ALA A 163 -9.39 -15.14 -3.78
CA ALA A 163 -9.63 -13.76 -4.16
C ALA A 163 -8.29 -13.12 -4.57
N ILE A 164 -8.29 -12.36 -5.67
CA ILE A 164 -7.11 -11.62 -6.14
C ILE A 164 -7.34 -10.13 -5.96
N ILE A 165 -6.36 -9.41 -5.43
CA ILE A 165 -6.31 -7.95 -5.40
C ILE A 165 -5.06 -7.55 -6.16
N ALA A 166 -5.12 -6.57 -7.04
CA ALA A 166 -3.98 -6.10 -7.79
C ALA A 166 -3.98 -4.57 -7.91
N SER A 167 -2.77 -4.01 -8.00
CA SER A 167 -2.57 -2.56 -8.12
C SER A 167 -1.25 -2.29 -8.85
N ILE A 168 -1.24 -1.33 -9.77
CA ILE A 168 -0.02 -0.88 -10.45
C ILE A 168 0.80 -0.04 -9.47
N GLN A 169 2.09 -0.34 -9.33
CA GLN A 169 3.01 0.24 -8.33
C GLN A 169 3.93 1.32 -8.92
N THR A 170 3.90 1.48 -10.24
CA THR A 170 4.80 2.34 -11.02
C THR A 170 3.99 3.06 -12.10
N MET A 171 4.61 4.09 -12.69
CA MET A 171 4.03 4.91 -13.75
C MET A 171 5.06 5.23 -14.83
N ILE A 172 5.92 4.28 -15.16
CA ILE A 172 7.06 4.54 -16.07
C ILE A 172 6.60 4.88 -17.49
N ASN A 173 5.41 4.41 -17.89
CA ASN A 173 4.85 4.66 -19.22
C ASN A 173 3.91 5.86 -19.28
N GLU A 174 3.60 6.53 -18.17
CA GLU A 174 2.77 7.73 -18.11
C GLU A 174 3.67 8.96 -17.84
N PRO A 175 4.48 9.39 -18.82
CA PRO A 175 5.52 10.39 -18.62
C PRO A 175 4.95 11.78 -18.29
N ASP A 176 5.82 12.61 -17.71
CA ASP A 176 5.51 13.99 -17.34
C ASP A 176 5.48 14.97 -18.55
N ASP A 177 4.91 14.55 -19.68
CA ASP A 177 5.03 15.24 -20.98
C ASP A 177 4.40 16.66 -20.96
N ASP A 178 3.48 16.94 -20.02
CA ASP A 178 2.84 18.24 -19.80
C ASP A 178 3.41 19.05 -18.60
N GLY A 179 4.58 18.67 -18.06
CA GLY A 179 5.26 19.36 -16.96
C GLY A 179 5.03 18.72 -15.57
N PRO A 180 5.38 19.42 -14.46
CA PRO A 180 5.39 18.83 -13.10
C PRO A 180 4.01 18.39 -12.57
N ASN A 181 2.94 18.68 -13.31
CA ASN A 181 1.54 18.36 -12.98
C ASN A 181 0.98 17.19 -13.80
N SER A 182 1.82 16.40 -14.47
CA SER A 182 1.38 15.18 -15.14
C SER A 182 1.09 14.06 -14.11
N PRO A 183 0.17 13.12 -14.40
CA PRO A 183 -0.61 12.96 -15.62
C PRO A 183 -2.00 13.60 -15.49
N PHE A 184 -2.08 14.84 -15.01
CA PHE A 184 -3.36 15.53 -14.86
C PHE A 184 -3.57 16.53 -16.00
N PRO A 185 -4.81 16.69 -16.50
CA PRO A 185 -6.05 16.03 -16.02
C PRO A 185 -6.24 14.59 -16.53
N LYS A 186 -5.47 14.15 -17.55
CA LYS A 186 -5.66 12.86 -18.22
C LYS A 186 -4.41 11.97 -18.18
N SER A 187 -4.60 10.68 -17.92
CA SER A 187 -3.57 9.65 -17.96
C SER A 187 -3.38 9.11 -19.37
N GLU A 188 -2.14 9.16 -19.86
CA GLU A 188 -1.75 8.78 -21.22
C GLU A 188 -0.42 8.00 -21.19
N PRO A 189 -0.39 6.69 -21.51
CA PRO A 189 -1.55 5.84 -21.77
C PRO A 189 -2.37 5.64 -20.48
N PHE A 190 -3.68 5.52 -20.63
CA PHE A 190 -4.52 5.14 -19.50
C PHE A 190 -4.31 3.66 -19.19
N LEU A 191 -3.94 3.36 -17.95
CA LEU A 191 -3.74 2.01 -17.43
C LEU A 191 -4.70 1.70 -16.28
N THR A 192 -5.07 0.44 -16.13
CA THR A 192 -5.60 -0.16 -14.89
C THR A 192 -5.10 -1.61 -14.83
N THR A 193 -5.51 -2.41 -13.84
CA THR A 193 -5.20 -3.84 -13.80
C THR A 193 -6.38 -4.68 -14.26
N THR A 194 -6.12 -5.73 -15.03
CA THR A 194 -7.14 -6.73 -15.38
C THR A 194 -6.70 -8.14 -15.01
N ILE A 195 -7.65 -8.97 -14.55
CA ILE A 195 -7.41 -10.32 -14.05
C ILE A 195 -8.41 -11.28 -14.69
N LYS A 196 -7.95 -12.48 -15.10
CA LYS A 196 -8.83 -13.57 -15.54
C LYS A 196 -8.28 -14.95 -15.21
N ASP A 197 -9.07 -15.97 -15.52
CA ASP A 197 -8.70 -17.38 -15.40
C ASP A 197 -8.15 -17.74 -14.00
N VAL A 198 -8.75 -17.18 -12.93
CA VAL A 198 -8.35 -17.47 -11.55
C VAL A 198 -8.72 -18.91 -11.20
N THR A 199 -7.71 -19.75 -10.99
CA THR A 199 -7.83 -21.12 -10.49
C THR A 199 -7.26 -21.19 -9.07
N ASN A 200 -7.27 -22.37 -8.47
CA ASN A 200 -6.64 -22.58 -7.17
C ASN A 200 -5.10 -22.66 -7.22
N THR A 201 -4.47 -22.53 -8.39
CA THR A 201 -2.99 -22.64 -8.52
C THR A 201 -2.37 -21.48 -9.29
N GLU A 202 -3.15 -20.82 -10.14
CA GLU A 202 -2.69 -19.73 -10.99
C GLU A 202 -3.82 -18.75 -11.33
N PHE A 203 -3.44 -17.57 -11.82
CA PHE A 203 -4.33 -16.62 -12.47
C PHE A 203 -3.58 -15.89 -13.58
N LYS A 204 -4.30 -15.15 -14.43
CA LYS A 204 -3.70 -14.29 -15.45
C LYS A 204 -3.89 -12.82 -15.10
N ILE A 205 -2.88 -12.02 -15.37
CA ILE A 205 -2.89 -10.56 -15.16
C ILE A 205 -2.26 -9.82 -16.34
N ALA A 206 -2.74 -8.61 -16.60
CA ALA A 206 -2.20 -7.69 -17.59
C ALA A 206 -2.51 -6.23 -17.20
N LEU A 207 -1.86 -5.30 -17.90
CA LEU A 207 -2.26 -3.89 -17.89
C LEU A 207 -3.52 -3.71 -18.75
N GLU A 208 -4.45 -2.90 -18.30
CA GLU A 208 -5.72 -2.67 -18.98
C GLU A 208 -5.80 -1.24 -19.50
N ILE A 209 -5.99 -1.09 -20.81
CA ILE A 209 -6.12 0.22 -21.46
C ILE A 209 -7.57 0.59 -21.77
N ALA A 210 -8.50 -0.34 -21.53
CA ALA A 210 -9.90 -0.24 -21.88
C ALA A 210 -10.06 0.10 -23.38
N GLU A 211 -10.77 1.17 -23.74
CA GLU A 211 -10.93 1.59 -25.13
C GLU A 211 -9.94 2.66 -25.61
N THR A 212 -9.03 3.14 -24.74
CA THR A 212 -8.08 4.20 -25.08
C THR A 212 -7.08 3.79 -26.17
N GLU A 213 -6.71 4.75 -27.02
CA GLU A 213 -5.77 4.53 -28.13
C GLU A 213 -4.53 5.44 -28.10
N THR A 214 -4.40 6.25 -27.05
CA THR A 214 -3.34 7.25 -26.86
C THR A 214 -2.25 6.77 -25.89
N GLY A 215 -1.04 7.32 -26.01
CA GLY A 215 0.15 6.87 -25.29
C GLY A 215 0.70 5.51 -25.75
N GLU A 216 1.84 5.10 -25.17
CA GLU A 216 2.50 3.83 -25.48
C GLU A 216 3.02 3.14 -24.21
N VAL A 217 2.88 1.81 -24.13
CA VAL A 217 3.47 0.96 -23.09
C VAL A 217 4.76 0.33 -23.63
N ILE A 218 5.86 1.07 -23.45
CA ILE A 218 7.19 0.72 -23.98
C ILE A 218 8.10 0.06 -22.92
N ALA A 219 7.88 0.36 -21.65
CA ALA A 219 8.58 -0.16 -20.49
C ALA A 219 7.66 -1.04 -19.63
N LYS A 220 8.25 -1.86 -18.76
CA LYS A 220 7.44 -2.70 -17.86
C LYS A 220 6.94 -1.87 -16.68
N GLU A 221 5.66 -1.99 -16.38
CA GLU A 221 5.12 -1.58 -15.08
C GLU A 221 5.20 -2.74 -14.08
N LYS A 222 5.37 -2.42 -12.80
CA LYS A 222 5.28 -3.37 -11.68
C LYS A 222 3.83 -3.42 -11.21
N ILE A 223 3.19 -4.60 -11.30
CA ILE A 223 1.86 -4.85 -10.73
C ILE A 223 2.04 -5.66 -9.44
N GLY A 224 1.64 -5.10 -8.30
CA GLY A 224 1.53 -5.82 -7.04
C GLY A 224 0.24 -6.63 -7.01
N TYR A 225 0.25 -7.80 -6.37
CA TYR A 225 -0.93 -8.63 -6.17
C TYR A 225 -0.98 -9.28 -4.78
N ILE A 226 -2.20 -9.49 -4.29
CA ILE A 226 -2.55 -10.35 -3.15
C ILE A 226 -3.41 -11.49 -3.70
N ALA A 227 -3.05 -12.73 -3.40
CA ALA A 227 -3.94 -13.89 -3.54
C ALA A 227 -4.27 -14.43 -2.16
N ILE A 228 -5.56 -14.46 -1.79
CA ILE A 228 -6.00 -14.86 -0.44
C ILE A 228 -7.16 -15.86 -0.49
N THR A 229 -7.15 -16.84 0.42
CA THR A 229 -8.29 -17.76 0.62
C THR A 229 -9.55 -16.95 0.99
N PRO A 230 -10.64 -16.97 0.20
CA PRO A 230 -11.84 -16.19 0.48
C PRO A 230 -12.69 -16.79 1.61
N GLY A 231 -13.56 -15.97 2.19
CA GLY A 231 -14.52 -16.40 3.22
C GLY A 231 -13.87 -16.70 4.56
N GLN A 232 -12.70 -16.12 4.82
CA GLN A 232 -11.98 -16.24 6.09
C GLN A 232 -11.92 -14.91 6.80
N GLU A 233 -11.95 -14.96 8.12
CA GLU A 233 -11.82 -13.83 9.04
C GLU A 233 -10.74 -14.09 10.08
N GLY A 234 -10.05 -13.05 10.52
CA GLY A 234 -9.07 -13.14 11.59
C GLY A 234 -8.26 -11.86 11.75
N SER A 235 -7.07 -11.99 12.33
CA SER A 235 -6.12 -10.87 12.49
C SER A 235 -5.06 -10.88 11.38
N LEU A 236 -4.88 -9.73 10.73
CA LEU A 236 -3.78 -9.45 9.79
C LEU A 236 -2.53 -9.02 10.57
N THR A 237 -2.72 -8.07 11.48
CA THR A 237 -1.73 -7.61 12.47
C THR A 237 -2.35 -7.63 13.88
N SER A 238 -1.66 -7.12 14.90
CA SER A 238 -2.24 -6.92 16.24
C SER A 238 -3.45 -5.99 16.24
N ASP A 239 -3.46 -5.00 15.34
CA ASP A 239 -4.41 -3.88 15.35
C ASP A 239 -5.38 -3.91 14.17
N ILE A 240 -5.10 -4.74 13.16
CA ILE A 240 -5.88 -4.87 11.95
C ILE A 240 -6.48 -6.28 11.88
N THR A 241 -7.81 -6.35 11.90
CA THR A 241 -8.56 -7.57 11.53
C THR A 241 -8.86 -7.56 10.04
N TYR A 242 -9.10 -8.74 9.46
CA TYR A 242 -9.50 -8.87 8.06
C TYR A 242 -10.72 -9.79 7.93
N GLN A 243 -11.52 -9.53 6.90
CA GLN A 243 -12.42 -10.47 6.27
C GLN A 243 -12.09 -10.51 4.77
N SER A 244 -11.75 -11.70 4.27
CA SER A 244 -11.53 -11.95 2.86
C SER A 244 -12.83 -12.34 2.15
N PHE A 245 -13.04 -11.85 0.93
CA PHE A 245 -14.24 -12.18 0.17
C PHE A 245 -13.95 -12.37 -1.32
N ARG A 246 -14.81 -13.17 -1.95
CA ARG A 246 -14.92 -13.29 -3.41
C ARG A 246 -16.40 -13.33 -3.75
N THR A 247 -16.85 -12.43 -4.61
CA THR A 247 -18.28 -12.24 -4.87
C THR A 247 -18.85 -13.33 -5.77
N LEU A 248 -20.15 -13.24 -6.06
CA LEU A 248 -20.73 -13.87 -7.25
C LEU A 248 -20.44 -13.02 -8.50
N SER A 249 -20.58 -13.61 -9.69
CA SER A 249 -20.48 -12.88 -10.97
C SER A 249 -21.77 -12.07 -11.21
N ASN A 250 -21.89 -10.92 -10.55
CA ASN A 250 -23.07 -10.07 -10.61
C ASN A 250 -22.78 -8.57 -10.43
N ILE A 251 -21.51 -8.17 -10.41
CA ILE A 251 -21.09 -6.77 -10.46
C ILE A 251 -21.16 -6.35 -11.92
N ARG A 252 -21.79 -5.21 -12.21
CA ARG A 252 -22.06 -4.74 -13.57
C ARG A 252 -21.60 -3.30 -13.72
N GLY A 253 -21.86 -2.73 -14.89
CA GLY A 253 -21.47 -1.37 -15.25
C GLY A 253 -21.93 -0.29 -14.26
N ILE A 254 -21.44 0.92 -14.49
CA ILE A 254 -21.56 2.06 -13.58
C ILE A 254 -23.02 2.45 -13.25
N ASN A 255 -24.02 2.06 -14.03
CA ASN A 255 -25.43 2.25 -13.64
C ASN A 255 -25.92 1.30 -12.53
N PHE A 256 -25.12 0.28 -12.17
CA PHE A 256 -25.39 -0.69 -11.12
C PHE A 256 -24.34 -0.59 -10.00
N CYS A 257 -24.71 0.03 -8.89
CA CYS A 257 -23.90 0.02 -7.67
C CYS A 257 -24.32 -1.15 -6.76
N ARG A 258 -23.68 -2.31 -6.94
CA ARG A 258 -24.09 -3.60 -6.39
C ARG A 258 -23.64 -3.79 -4.94
N ASN A 259 -24.56 -4.16 -4.04
CA ASN A 259 -24.20 -4.50 -2.65
C ASN A 259 -23.42 -5.82 -2.58
N VAL A 260 -22.37 -5.81 -1.75
CA VAL A 260 -21.65 -6.97 -1.24
C VAL A 260 -21.69 -6.87 0.28
N PHE A 261 -22.29 -7.85 0.93
CA PHE A 261 -22.43 -7.85 2.39
C PHE A 261 -21.23 -8.51 3.04
N PHE A 262 -20.80 -7.96 4.16
CA PHE A 262 -19.82 -8.59 5.03
C PHE A 262 -20.49 -9.73 5.80
N GLU A 263 -19.70 -10.71 6.23
CA GLU A 263 -20.21 -11.87 6.98
C GLU A 263 -20.40 -11.44 8.43
N SER A 264 -19.38 -10.74 8.96
CA SER A 264 -19.44 -10.01 10.22
C SER A 264 -19.84 -8.54 10.04
N SER A 265 -20.50 -7.98 11.05
CA SER A 265 -20.74 -6.53 11.14
C SER A 265 -19.58 -5.84 11.86
N TYR A 266 -19.02 -4.81 11.24
CA TYR A 266 -18.02 -3.92 11.82
C TYR A 266 -18.69 -2.80 12.62
N SER A 267 -18.11 -2.48 13.79
CA SER A 267 -18.56 -1.37 14.65
C SER A 267 -18.20 0.00 14.06
N SER A 268 -17.14 0.07 13.27
CA SER A 268 -16.73 1.21 12.44
C SER A 268 -16.81 0.83 10.96
N VAL A 269 -16.77 1.81 10.06
CA VAL A 269 -16.68 1.51 8.62
C VAL A 269 -15.31 0.89 8.34
N PRO A 270 -15.25 -0.36 7.83
CA PRO A 270 -13.97 -1.00 7.52
C PRO A 270 -13.30 -0.32 6.32
N LEU A 271 -11.98 -0.47 6.20
CA LEU A 271 -11.30 -0.18 4.93
C LEU A 271 -11.59 -1.31 3.94
N VAL A 272 -11.75 -1.01 2.66
CA VAL A 272 -11.94 -2.03 1.64
C VAL A 272 -10.93 -1.89 0.53
N ILE A 273 -10.23 -2.98 0.23
CA ILE A 273 -9.38 -3.13 -0.95
C ILE A 273 -9.87 -4.31 -1.76
N ALA A 274 -10.15 -4.10 -3.04
CA ALA A 274 -10.67 -5.12 -3.93
C ALA A 274 -10.26 -4.88 -5.38
N SER A 275 -10.28 -5.94 -6.18
CA SER A 275 -10.08 -5.86 -7.63
C SER A 275 -11.08 -6.76 -8.35
N GLN A 276 -11.30 -6.45 -9.62
CA GLN A 276 -12.02 -7.33 -10.54
C GLN A 276 -11.23 -8.64 -10.72
N ASN A 277 -11.91 -9.79 -10.71
CA ASN A 277 -11.29 -11.14 -10.73
C ASN A 277 -11.67 -11.95 -11.99
N THR A 278 -12.39 -11.33 -12.91
CA THR A 278 -12.69 -11.85 -14.23
C THR A 278 -12.58 -10.74 -15.23
N ARG A 279 -12.27 -11.06 -16.49
CA ARG A 279 -12.33 -10.09 -17.59
C ARG A 279 -13.23 -10.63 -18.69
N ASN A 280 -14.49 -10.27 -18.58
CA ASN A 280 -15.57 -10.59 -19.48
C ASN A 280 -15.95 -9.35 -20.29
N GLY A 281 -16.38 -9.54 -21.54
CA GLY A 281 -16.65 -8.41 -22.44
C GLY A 281 -15.39 -7.94 -23.19
N VAL A 282 -15.60 -7.00 -24.10
CA VAL A 282 -14.59 -6.57 -25.10
C VAL A 282 -13.99 -5.19 -24.80
N ASP A 283 -14.71 -4.33 -24.09
CA ASP A 283 -14.43 -2.89 -24.06
C ASP A 283 -13.53 -2.58 -22.89
N GLY A 284 -13.92 -3.10 -21.74
CA GLY A 284 -13.03 -3.37 -20.65
C GLY A 284 -13.49 -2.75 -19.38
N GLY A 285 -12.55 -2.41 -18.51
CA GLY A 285 -12.90 -1.72 -17.28
C GLY A 285 -12.26 -2.28 -16.05
N TRP A 286 -12.57 -1.60 -14.95
CA TRP A 286 -12.00 -1.84 -13.63
C TRP A 286 -13.07 -1.75 -12.55
N LEU A 287 -12.76 -2.39 -11.42
CA LEU A 287 -13.63 -2.35 -10.24
C LEU A 287 -13.53 -0.99 -9.55
N LYS A 288 -14.67 -0.45 -9.13
CA LYS A 288 -14.77 0.75 -8.31
C LYS A 288 -15.68 0.53 -7.11
N GLN A 289 -15.30 1.07 -5.96
CA GLN A 289 -16.18 1.26 -4.81
C GLN A 289 -17.07 2.47 -5.07
N CYS A 290 -18.37 2.22 -5.16
CA CYS A 290 -19.36 3.25 -5.43
C CYS A 290 -20.16 3.56 -4.17
N LEU A 291 -20.26 4.85 -3.82
CA LEU A 291 -20.90 5.31 -2.58
C LEU A 291 -20.16 4.81 -1.32
N ARG A 292 -20.41 5.45 -0.18
CA ARG A 292 -19.78 5.05 1.08
C ARG A 292 -20.19 3.65 1.55
N PRO A 293 -19.23 2.82 2.00
CA PRO A 293 -19.51 1.57 2.69
C PRO A 293 -20.18 1.82 4.05
N THR A 294 -20.79 0.77 4.59
CA THR A 294 -21.28 0.76 5.98
C THR A 294 -20.59 -0.39 6.72
N GLY A 295 -20.74 -0.47 8.04
CA GLY A 295 -20.18 -1.58 8.82
C GLY A 295 -20.67 -2.98 8.41
N SER A 296 -21.65 -3.11 7.52
CA SER A 296 -22.22 -4.38 7.08
C SER A 296 -22.12 -4.65 5.57
N ARG A 297 -21.67 -3.67 4.77
CA ARG A 297 -21.58 -3.84 3.32
C ARG A 297 -20.63 -2.85 2.66
N VAL A 298 -20.14 -3.25 1.51
CA VAL A 298 -19.54 -2.39 0.48
C VAL A 298 -20.37 -2.48 -0.79
N LYS A 299 -20.19 -1.52 -1.71
CA LYS A 299 -20.82 -1.60 -3.03
C LYS A 299 -19.82 -1.39 -4.14
N PHE A 300 -20.01 -2.14 -5.22
CA PHE A 300 -19.13 -2.11 -6.37
C PHE A 300 -19.87 -1.90 -7.69
N SER A 301 -19.17 -1.29 -8.63
CA SER A 301 -19.52 -1.24 -10.05
C SER A 301 -18.27 -1.51 -10.88
N ILE A 302 -18.46 -1.98 -12.11
CA ILE A 302 -17.43 -1.94 -13.15
C ILE A 302 -17.52 -0.60 -13.86
N VAL A 303 -16.36 0.03 -14.03
CA VAL A 303 -16.21 1.30 -14.74
C VAL A 303 -15.52 0.99 -16.05
N GLU A 304 -16.19 1.31 -17.15
CA GLU A 304 -15.57 1.47 -18.46
C GLU A 304 -15.06 2.91 -18.58
N ASP A 305 -14.06 3.12 -19.43
CA ASP A 305 -13.60 4.47 -19.74
C ASP A 305 -14.67 5.27 -20.51
N GLY A 306 -14.36 6.53 -20.83
CA GLY A 306 -15.24 7.42 -21.58
C GLY A 306 -14.67 7.83 -22.95
N ASP A 307 -13.63 7.16 -23.44
CA ASP A 307 -12.87 7.64 -24.61
C ASP A 307 -13.68 7.49 -25.89
N LYS A 308 -14.14 6.27 -26.19
CA LYS A 308 -14.88 5.98 -27.42
C LYS A 308 -16.36 6.28 -27.29
N ASP A 309 -16.96 5.84 -26.19
CA ASP A 309 -18.32 6.16 -25.80
C ASP A 309 -18.47 6.17 -24.27
N MET A 310 -19.67 6.51 -23.79
CA MET A 310 -19.96 6.61 -22.37
C MET A 310 -20.78 5.42 -21.90
N ASP A 311 -20.19 4.23 -22.02
CA ASP A 311 -20.89 3.00 -21.67
C ASP A 311 -21.29 2.98 -20.19
N LEU A 312 -22.57 2.63 -19.97
CA LEU A 312 -23.16 2.55 -18.64
C LEU A 312 -23.38 1.12 -18.18
N ILE A 313 -23.33 0.15 -19.09
CA ILE A 313 -23.72 -1.24 -18.88
C ILE A 313 -22.55 -2.14 -19.24
N HIS A 314 -22.02 -2.82 -18.23
CA HIS A 314 -21.01 -3.86 -18.40
C HIS A 314 -21.62 -5.25 -18.15
N VAL A 315 -21.06 -6.27 -18.80
CA VAL A 315 -21.36 -7.69 -18.53
C VAL A 315 -21.02 -8.02 -17.06
N SER A 316 -21.64 -9.06 -16.48
CA SER A 316 -21.34 -9.38 -15.08
C SER A 316 -19.88 -9.79 -14.84
N GLU A 317 -19.28 -9.24 -13.79
CA GLU A 317 -17.94 -9.53 -13.30
C GLU A 317 -17.93 -10.00 -11.84
N LEU A 318 -16.83 -10.63 -11.45
CA LEU A 318 -16.49 -11.02 -10.08
C LEU A 318 -15.53 -9.99 -9.46
N ALA A 319 -15.67 -9.73 -8.16
CA ALA A 319 -14.65 -9.05 -7.36
C ALA A 319 -14.06 -9.99 -6.31
N GLY A 320 -12.78 -9.78 -6.00
CA GLY A 320 -12.08 -10.37 -4.86
C GLY A 320 -11.48 -9.26 -4.02
N GLY A 321 -11.51 -9.38 -2.69
CA GLY A 321 -11.06 -8.31 -1.82
C GLY A 321 -10.93 -8.67 -0.34
N LEU A 322 -10.54 -7.65 0.42
CA LEU A 322 -10.43 -7.64 1.87
C LEU A 322 -11.23 -6.46 2.43
N ALA A 323 -12.00 -6.73 3.49
CA ALA A 323 -12.46 -5.70 4.41
C ALA A 323 -11.54 -5.74 5.64
N LEU A 324 -11.02 -4.59 6.06
CA LEU A 324 -10.12 -4.47 7.20
C LEU A 324 -10.83 -3.74 8.34
N GLY A 325 -10.86 -4.37 9.50
CA GLY A 325 -11.34 -3.78 10.74
C GLY A 325 -10.19 -3.24 11.57
N GLY A 326 -10.42 -2.13 12.26
CA GLY A 326 -9.39 -1.49 13.07
C GLY A 326 -9.70 -0.01 13.32
N THR A 327 -8.72 0.67 13.91
CA THR A 327 -8.68 2.14 13.98
C THR A 327 -7.65 2.60 12.96
N PHE A 328 -8.09 3.37 11.96
CA PHE A 328 -7.26 3.74 10.83
C PHE A 328 -6.95 5.24 10.85
N LYS A 329 -5.69 5.58 10.55
CA LYS A 329 -5.22 6.96 10.40
C LYS A 329 -5.69 7.54 9.08
N ASP A 330 -6.05 8.82 9.10
CA ASP A 330 -6.22 9.64 7.90
C ASP A 330 -4.87 10.29 7.58
N PHE A 331 -4.16 9.75 6.60
CA PHE A 331 -2.89 10.26 6.11
C PHE A 331 -3.11 11.54 5.30
N THR A 332 -2.16 12.45 5.42
CA THR A 332 -2.17 13.75 4.74
C THR A 332 -0.85 13.96 4.01
N ASN A 333 -0.78 14.95 3.12
CA ASN A 333 0.45 15.32 2.41
C ASN A 333 1.51 15.97 3.33
N ASN A 334 1.21 16.13 4.62
CA ASN A 334 2.14 16.68 5.59
C ASN A 334 2.90 15.53 6.23
N CYS A 335 4.02 15.18 5.62
CA CYS A 335 4.93 14.24 6.22
C CYS A 335 5.80 14.93 7.25
N PRO A 336 5.94 14.35 8.45
CA PRO A 336 6.86 14.87 9.44
C PRO A 336 8.27 14.85 8.85
N ILE A 337 8.85 16.02 8.63
CA ILE A 337 10.23 16.10 8.15
C ILE A 337 11.11 16.23 9.39
N ILE A 338 12.00 15.27 9.60
CA ILE A 338 13.19 15.48 10.40
C ILE A 338 14.34 15.75 9.43
N ASP A 339 14.81 16.99 9.42
CA ASP A 339 16.01 17.40 8.70
C ASP A 339 17.26 16.87 9.41
N HIS A 340 17.31 17.04 10.74
CA HIS A 340 18.36 16.46 11.58
C HIS A 340 17.97 16.46 13.06
N TYR A 341 18.74 15.73 13.86
CA TYR A 341 18.76 15.85 15.30
C TYR A 341 19.90 16.76 15.76
N GLN A 342 19.59 17.83 16.48
CA GLN A 342 20.59 18.76 16.98
C GLN A 342 20.88 18.47 18.46
N ILE A 343 22.15 18.25 18.78
CA ILE A 343 22.66 18.23 20.16
C ILE A 343 23.14 19.64 20.49
N GLU A 344 22.51 20.28 21.47
CA GLU A 344 22.88 21.62 21.96
C GLU A 344 23.44 21.51 23.38
N HIS A 345 24.66 22.03 23.55
CA HIS A 345 25.38 22.06 24.82
C HIS A 345 26.31 23.29 24.85
N ASN A 346 26.76 23.70 26.03
CA ASN A 346 27.59 24.90 26.21
C ASN A 346 29.09 24.72 25.86
N GLY A 347 29.48 23.54 25.38
CA GLY A 347 30.87 23.15 25.09
C GLY A 347 31.77 22.88 26.30
N ASN A 348 31.26 22.97 27.54
CA ASN A 348 32.05 22.90 28.77
C ASN A 348 31.38 21.98 29.82
N GLY A 349 31.98 20.82 30.10
CA GLY A 349 31.55 19.96 31.20
C GLY A 349 32.30 20.28 32.51
N LEU A 350 31.62 20.17 33.65
CA LEU A 350 32.25 20.18 34.97
C LEU A 350 32.30 18.76 35.53
N THR A 351 33.44 18.32 36.06
CA THR A 351 33.55 16.98 36.63
C THR A 351 32.74 16.79 37.92
N CYS A 352 32.34 17.90 38.54
CA CYS A 352 31.66 17.93 39.84
C CYS A 352 30.16 18.24 39.73
N SER A 353 29.63 18.44 38.53
CA SER A 353 28.21 18.70 38.30
C SER A 353 27.78 18.11 36.96
N PRO A 354 26.61 17.46 36.86
CA PRO A 354 26.09 17.02 35.57
C PRO A 354 25.89 18.21 34.61
N GLU A 355 26.19 17.99 33.33
CA GLU A 355 25.91 18.93 32.25
C GLU A 355 24.52 18.66 31.67
N THR A 356 23.72 19.70 31.45
CA THR A 356 22.42 19.58 30.79
C THR A 356 22.59 19.73 29.28
N ILE A 357 22.28 18.67 28.55
CA ILE A 357 22.36 18.64 27.09
C ILE A 357 20.94 18.66 26.55
N THR A 358 20.67 19.54 25.60
CA THR A 358 19.37 19.62 24.92
C THR A 358 19.45 18.88 23.60
N ILE A 359 18.46 18.05 23.30
CA ILE A 359 18.34 17.35 22.03
C ILE A 359 17.07 17.85 21.35
N LYS A 360 17.19 18.28 20.08
CA LYS A 360 16.12 18.87 19.28
C LYS A 360 15.88 18.02 18.04
N ALA A 361 14.60 17.83 17.69
CA ALA A 361 14.15 17.20 16.47
C ALA A 361 13.81 18.29 15.45
N CYS A 362 14.77 18.61 14.58
CA CYS A 362 14.71 19.78 13.72
C CYS A 362 14.03 19.47 12.39
N THR A 363 13.10 20.31 11.97
CA THR A 363 12.38 20.13 10.69
C THR A 363 13.04 20.85 9.51
N ASN A 364 14.12 21.60 9.78
CA ASN A 364 14.94 22.27 8.79
C ASN A 364 16.36 22.52 9.32
N SER A 365 17.23 22.97 8.42
CA SER A 365 18.65 23.28 8.72
C SER A 365 18.90 24.33 9.81
N VAL A 366 17.88 25.11 10.22
CA VAL A 366 17.99 26.13 11.28
C VAL A 366 17.26 25.74 12.58
N CYS A 367 16.71 24.52 12.67
CA CYS A 367 16.01 23.99 13.84
C CYS A 367 14.81 24.81 14.33
N SER A 368 14.08 25.44 13.40
CA SER A 368 12.85 26.17 13.72
C SER A 368 11.89 26.15 12.53
N PRO A 369 10.74 25.45 12.61
CA PRO A 369 10.16 24.83 13.81
C PRO A 369 10.78 23.47 14.19
N LEU A 370 10.49 23.01 15.41
CA LEU A 370 10.79 21.65 15.85
C LEU A 370 9.63 20.70 15.50
N SER A 371 9.89 19.40 15.46
CA SER A 371 8.88 18.39 15.17
C SER A 371 7.72 18.44 16.16
N SER A 372 6.48 18.35 15.65
CA SER A 372 5.26 18.20 16.46
C SER A 372 4.92 16.75 16.78
N GLU A 373 5.61 15.80 16.14
CA GLU A 373 5.42 14.37 16.35
C GLU A 373 6.43 13.83 17.37
N ALA A 374 6.08 12.71 18.01
CA ALA A 374 7.00 12.02 18.91
C ALA A 374 8.07 11.27 18.11
N VAL A 375 9.32 11.40 18.54
CA VAL A 375 10.49 10.73 17.96
C VAL A 375 11.26 9.97 19.02
N SER A 376 11.93 8.90 18.62
CA SER A 376 12.78 8.09 19.49
C SER A 376 14.21 8.04 18.95
N LEU A 377 15.20 7.99 19.86
CA LEU A 377 16.62 7.84 19.54
C LEU A 377 17.41 7.38 20.76
N ASP A 378 18.62 6.87 20.55
CA ASP A 378 19.56 6.54 21.60
C ASP A 378 20.67 7.59 21.67
N PHE A 379 20.80 8.27 22.81
CA PHE A 379 21.88 9.22 23.05
C PHE A 379 23.15 8.50 23.52
N GLN A 380 24.28 8.84 22.91
CA GLN A 380 25.58 8.23 23.20
C GLN A 380 26.61 9.23 23.70
N SER A 381 27.54 8.73 24.52
CA SER A 381 28.82 9.38 24.79
C SER A 381 29.95 8.35 24.61
N ASP A 382 30.95 8.71 23.81
CA ASP A 382 32.06 7.85 23.35
C ASP A 382 31.60 6.50 22.78
N GLY A 383 30.52 6.52 22.00
CA GLY A 383 29.93 5.33 21.39
C GLY A 383 29.18 4.40 22.36
N ILE A 384 29.03 4.79 23.62
CA ILE A 384 28.27 4.07 24.63
C ILE A 384 26.91 4.74 24.81
N THR A 385 25.83 4.00 24.57
CA THR A 385 24.45 4.46 24.83
C THR A 385 24.27 4.78 26.31
N LYS A 386 23.88 6.02 26.60
CA LYS A 386 23.60 6.50 27.95
C LYS A 386 22.11 6.44 28.26
N GLU A 387 21.27 6.81 27.29
CA GLU A 387 19.83 6.88 27.47
C GLU A 387 19.10 6.66 26.14
N ALA A 388 18.03 5.88 26.17
CA ALA A 388 17.06 5.77 25.09
C ALA A 388 15.96 6.81 25.34
N LEU A 389 15.76 7.71 24.38
CA LEU A 389 14.89 8.88 24.50
C LEU A 389 13.66 8.71 23.63
N THR A 390 12.53 9.27 24.09
CA THR A 390 11.33 9.49 23.28
C THR A 390 10.73 10.83 23.65
N PHE A 391 10.59 11.74 22.70
CA PHE A 391 10.21 13.14 22.95
C PHE A 391 9.54 13.79 21.74
N THR A 392 8.85 14.92 21.97
CA THR A 392 8.28 15.77 20.91
C THR A 392 9.00 17.12 20.93
N GLY A 393 9.47 17.57 19.77
CA GLY A 393 10.19 18.82 19.59
C GLY A 393 11.59 18.83 20.20
N SER A 394 11.70 18.87 21.53
CA SER A 394 12.98 18.85 22.24
C SER A 394 12.90 18.17 23.60
N THR A 395 14.01 17.61 24.06
CA THR A 395 14.19 17.08 25.42
C THR A 395 15.55 17.46 25.98
N THR A 396 15.76 17.19 27.26
CA THR A 396 17.04 17.41 27.95
C THR A 396 17.51 16.14 28.63
N ILE A 397 18.80 15.85 28.53
CA ILE A 397 19.50 14.80 29.28
C ILE A 397 20.53 15.42 30.22
N SER A 398 20.70 14.82 31.40
CA SER A 398 21.77 15.16 32.35
C SER A 398 22.94 14.18 32.19
N LEU A 399 24.05 14.64 31.62
CA LEU A 399 25.26 13.84 31.45
C LEU A 399 26.21 14.07 32.63
N SER A 400 26.52 13.00 33.37
CA SER A 400 27.48 13.03 34.47
C SER A 400 28.81 12.40 34.05
N GLN A 401 29.91 13.14 34.25
CA GLN A 401 31.26 12.65 34.02
C GLN A 401 32.15 13.07 35.20
N THR A 402 32.69 12.12 35.96
CA THR A 402 33.43 12.42 37.21
C THR A 402 34.94 12.50 37.01
N THR A 403 35.43 12.17 35.81
CA THR A 403 36.85 12.23 35.44
C THR A 403 37.00 13.21 34.28
N ALA A 404 37.96 14.12 34.38
CA ALA A 404 38.20 15.12 33.34
C ALA A 404 38.60 14.41 32.03
N ASP A 405 37.79 14.59 30.99
CA ASP A 405 37.99 13.98 29.67
C ASP A 405 37.25 14.78 28.59
N ILE A 406 37.60 14.52 27.32
CA ILE A 406 36.87 15.01 26.15
C ILE A 406 35.93 13.90 25.69
N LEU A 407 34.62 14.16 25.78
CA LEU A 407 33.60 13.21 25.34
C LEU A 407 33.11 13.54 23.93
N THR A 408 32.95 12.52 23.10
CA THR A 408 32.24 12.62 21.82
C THR A 408 30.77 12.26 22.03
N LEU A 409 29.86 13.18 21.71
CA LEU A 409 28.42 12.95 21.79
C LEU A 409 27.88 12.41 20.47
N GLY A 410 26.87 11.56 20.53
CA GLY A 410 26.28 10.95 19.33
C GLY A 410 24.82 10.57 19.53
N ILE A 411 24.16 10.30 18.40
CA ILE A 411 22.80 9.79 18.30
C ILE A 411 22.84 8.57 17.38
N ILE A 412 22.12 7.52 17.77
CA ILE A 412 21.89 6.34 16.93
C ILE A 412 20.42 5.89 17.08
N ASN A 413 19.99 4.97 16.20
CA ASN A 413 18.66 4.37 16.24
C ASN A 413 17.52 5.41 16.22
N GLU A 414 17.78 6.56 15.59
CA GLU A 414 16.82 7.64 15.47
C GLU A 414 15.67 7.27 14.53
N THR A 415 14.45 7.65 14.92
CA THR A 415 13.26 7.51 14.08
C THR A 415 13.12 8.71 13.15
N ILE A 416 12.50 8.52 12.00
CA ILE A 416 11.88 9.62 11.24
C ILE A 416 10.37 9.37 11.36
N PRO A 417 9.60 10.30 11.97
CA PRO A 417 8.19 10.14 12.26
C PRO A 417 7.27 10.24 11.05
#